data_AF-A0AAE4IMI1-F1
#
_entry.id   AF-A0AAE4IMI1-F1
#
_cell.length_a   1.000
_cell.length_b   1.000
_cell.length_c   1.000
_cell.angle_alpha   90.00
_cell.angle_beta   90.00
_cell.angle_gamma   90.00
#
_symmetry.space_group_name_H-M   'P 1'
#
loop_
_entity.id
_entity.type
_entity.pdbx_description
1 polymer ?
#
loop_
_entity_poly.entity_id
_entity_poly.type
_entity_poly.pdbx_seq_one_letter_code
_entity_poly.pdbx_strand_id
1 'polypeptide(L)'
;YPSYGDTWPTFNGSIGMTYEQAGGGYAGLAISLPQGGELTLADRLLHHHSSGLATIKAVAQNAEQVVAEFAKHHQSTMSEPHGVYGAYVIPHGQGQDKLHALTSFLDFQGITYGLADASRPLEGYDYAQGSKTRVRVSSEDLVIPAVQPKGQLVSVLFDPRPELSDSMTYDITSWEMPYRYGLQAYAVSTALSLEQVQQADDYAPEYQLNVVQEGPATRSQKLQSPLEPTGRPYAYLLPWTSLQDARFLGDWFEQKGHVQVAMKPFTIGEDSFDRGTLVITREANPAMVGAFDSTLQALAKIHNRTVYATSSGAVTTGSDFGASSMELVMAPNVGVVSKEATSSLSLGEVWHFMDEQLGYPATLIPGDNLSTQALQELDVLVMPSGG
;
A
#
# COMPACT_ATOMS: atom_id res chain seq x y z
N TYR A 1 -9.16 0.33 9.85
CA TYR A 1 -8.23 0.01 10.91
C TYR A 1 -9.00 -0.33 12.18
N PRO A 2 -9.40 -1.59 12.35
CA PRO A 2 -9.72 -2.12 13.66
C PRO A 2 -8.40 -2.12 14.47
N SER A 3 -8.15 -0.99 15.12
CA SER A 3 -6.83 -0.55 15.61
C SER A 3 -6.50 -1.09 16.99
N TYR A 4 -7.53 -1.38 17.77
CA TYR A 4 -7.42 -1.82 19.15
C TYR A 4 -7.25 -3.33 19.20
N GLY A 5 -6.29 -3.80 20.00
CA GLY A 5 -5.74 -5.16 19.91
C GLY A 5 -6.74 -6.30 20.06
N ASP A 6 -7.90 -6.06 20.68
CA ASP A 6 -8.99 -7.02 20.83
C ASP A 6 -9.99 -7.03 19.65
N THR A 7 -10.08 -5.95 18.86
CA THR A 7 -10.99 -5.86 17.72
C THR A 7 -10.58 -6.80 16.58
N TRP A 8 -9.27 -6.88 16.27
CA TRP A 8 -8.78 -7.74 15.19
C TRP A 8 -9.07 -9.23 15.44
N PRO A 9 -8.76 -9.81 16.62
CA PRO A 9 -9.18 -11.17 16.97
C PRO A 9 -10.70 -11.35 16.93
N THR A 10 -11.46 -10.36 17.43
CA THR A 10 -12.93 -10.44 17.49
C THR A 10 -13.58 -10.50 16.11
N PHE A 11 -13.12 -9.70 15.15
CA PHE A 11 -13.59 -9.76 13.76
C PHE A 11 -13.12 -11.02 13.01
N ASN A 12 -12.20 -11.77 13.62
CA ASN A 12 -11.75 -13.09 13.16
C ASN A 12 -12.37 -14.25 13.97
N GLY A 13 -13.45 -14.00 14.72
CA GLY A 13 -14.18 -15.04 15.47
C GLY A 13 -13.54 -15.48 16.78
N SER A 14 -12.41 -14.88 17.16
CA SER A 14 -11.75 -15.14 18.43
C SER A 14 -12.32 -14.24 19.53
N ILE A 15 -12.02 -14.58 20.79
CA ILE A 15 -12.38 -13.73 21.93
C ILE A 15 -11.24 -12.73 22.16
N GLY A 16 -11.47 -11.46 21.84
CA GLY A 16 -10.58 -10.37 22.23
C GLY A 16 -11.01 -9.74 23.56
N MET A 17 -10.09 -9.57 24.49
CA MET A 17 -10.30 -8.80 25.72
C MET A 17 -9.02 -8.09 26.13
N THR A 18 -9.10 -6.78 26.34
CA THR A 18 -7.99 -5.99 26.86
C THR A 18 -7.99 -5.99 28.40
N TYR A 19 -6.89 -6.42 29.00
CA TYR A 19 -6.64 -6.28 30.44
C TYR A 19 -5.59 -5.21 30.66
N GLU A 20 -5.98 -4.07 31.22
CA GLU A 20 -5.05 -2.98 31.52
C GLU A 20 -4.64 -2.95 32.99
N GLN A 21 -3.45 -2.43 33.26
CA GLN A 21 -3.03 -2.03 34.61
C GLN A 21 -2.90 -0.52 34.67
N ALA A 22 -3.27 0.05 35.81
CA ALA A 22 -3.18 1.49 36.02
C ALA A 22 -1.73 2.00 35.92
N GLY A 23 -1.61 3.27 35.50
CA GLY A 23 -0.36 4.02 35.56
C GLY A 23 0.47 4.09 34.27
N GLY A 24 0.20 3.23 33.28
CA GLY A 24 0.88 3.25 31.98
C GLY A 24 2.41 3.36 32.08
N GLY A 25 3.02 4.07 31.13
CA GLY A 25 4.47 4.36 31.14
C GLY A 25 4.90 5.37 32.21
N TYR A 26 4.00 6.27 32.62
CA TYR A 26 4.30 7.32 33.61
C TYR A 26 4.55 6.78 35.02
N ALA A 27 3.92 5.66 35.38
CA ALA A 27 4.02 5.09 36.72
C ALA A 27 5.40 4.55 37.09
N GLY A 28 6.33 4.36 36.15
CA GLY A 28 7.69 3.88 36.45
C GLY A 28 7.72 2.66 37.37
N LEU A 29 8.46 2.75 38.48
CA LEU A 29 8.56 1.69 39.49
C LEU A 29 7.34 1.59 40.41
N ALA A 30 6.62 2.70 40.64
CA ALA A 30 5.44 2.73 41.47
C ALA A 30 4.64 4.04 41.30
N ILE A 31 3.34 3.98 41.54
CA ILE A 31 2.45 5.15 41.50
C ILE A 31 1.56 5.21 42.75
N SER A 32 1.46 6.41 43.33
CA SER A 32 0.55 6.66 44.44
C SER A 32 -0.90 6.69 43.97
N LEU A 33 -1.78 5.99 44.67
CA LEU A 33 -3.20 5.93 44.34
C LEU A 33 -3.95 7.11 44.97
N PRO A 34 -4.97 7.69 44.29
CA PRO A 34 -5.75 8.80 44.82
C PRO A 34 -6.45 8.50 46.16
N GLN A 35 -6.76 7.23 46.40
CA GLN A 35 -7.44 6.73 47.61
C GLN A 35 -6.47 6.59 48.81
N GLY A 36 -5.17 6.83 48.61
CA GLY A 36 -4.09 6.40 49.50
C GLY A 36 -3.52 5.01 49.11
N GLY A 37 -2.23 4.81 49.37
CA GLY A 37 -1.51 3.60 49.00
C GLY A 37 -0.66 3.74 47.73
N GLU A 38 0.05 2.68 47.37
CA GLU A 38 0.98 2.62 46.26
C GLU A 38 0.68 1.38 45.40
N LEU A 39 0.76 1.53 44.07
CA LEU A 39 0.73 0.43 43.12
C LEU A 39 2.12 0.28 42.53
N THR A 40 2.83 -0.78 42.89
CA THR A 40 4.21 -1.00 42.44
C THR A 40 4.27 -1.70 41.08
N LEU A 41 5.42 -1.63 40.41
CA LEU A 41 5.69 -2.42 39.21
C LEU A 41 5.59 -3.93 39.50
N ALA A 42 6.01 -4.39 40.67
CA ALA A 42 5.89 -5.79 41.07
C ALA A 42 4.41 -6.23 41.15
N ASP A 43 3.54 -5.39 41.72
CA ASP A 43 2.10 -5.67 41.78
C ASP A 43 1.49 -5.75 40.38
N ARG A 44 1.80 -4.77 39.52
CA ARG A 44 1.29 -4.74 38.14
C ARG A 44 1.74 -5.96 37.33
N LEU A 45 2.99 -6.37 37.49
CA LEU A 45 3.52 -7.60 36.86
C LEU A 45 2.80 -8.84 37.38
N LEU A 46 2.63 -8.96 38.70
CA LEU A 46 1.94 -10.08 39.32
C LEU A 46 0.47 -10.15 38.88
N HIS A 47 -0.23 -9.01 38.82
CA HIS A 47 -1.62 -8.95 38.36
C HIS A 47 -1.74 -9.34 36.90
N HIS A 48 -0.91 -8.79 36.00
CA HIS A 48 -0.92 -9.17 34.59
C HIS A 48 -0.62 -10.66 34.40
N HIS A 49 0.38 -11.20 35.10
CA HIS A 49 0.71 -12.62 35.07
C HIS A 49 -0.45 -13.49 35.57
N SER A 50 -1.07 -13.11 36.68
CA SER A 50 -2.20 -13.83 37.27
C SER A 50 -3.42 -13.82 36.35
N SER A 51 -3.76 -12.66 35.78
CA SER A 51 -4.84 -12.52 34.81
C SER A 51 -4.56 -13.36 33.55
N GLY A 52 -3.34 -13.33 33.02
CA GLY A 52 -2.96 -14.15 31.85
C GLY A 52 -3.11 -15.65 32.10
N LEU A 53 -2.63 -16.14 33.26
CA LEU A 53 -2.81 -17.54 33.64
C LEU A 53 -4.29 -17.89 33.88
N ALA A 54 -5.07 -16.98 34.46
CA ALA A 54 -6.50 -17.16 34.64
C ALA A 54 -7.24 -17.26 33.30
N THR A 55 -6.89 -16.45 32.31
CA THR A 55 -7.43 -16.52 30.95
C THR A 55 -7.12 -17.86 30.30
N ILE A 56 -5.86 -18.32 30.35
CA ILE A 56 -5.47 -19.64 29.81
C ILE A 56 -6.26 -20.76 30.49
N LYS A 57 -6.37 -20.71 31.83
CA LYS A 57 -7.13 -21.69 32.59
C LYS A 57 -8.62 -21.69 32.20
N ALA A 58 -9.22 -20.52 32.05
CA ALA A 58 -10.62 -20.39 31.65
C ALA A 58 -10.87 -20.93 30.24
N VAL A 59 -9.99 -20.60 29.27
CA VAL A 59 -10.09 -21.15 27.91
C VAL A 59 -9.90 -22.66 27.90
N ALA A 60 -8.93 -23.19 28.64
CA ALA A 60 -8.69 -24.64 28.73
C ALA A 60 -9.89 -25.39 29.36
N GLN A 61 -10.54 -24.80 30.37
CA GLN A 61 -11.72 -25.37 31.01
C GLN A 61 -12.98 -25.34 30.12
N ASN A 62 -13.02 -24.43 29.14
CA ASN A 62 -14.16 -24.25 28.24
C ASN A 62 -13.79 -24.52 26.77
N ALA A 63 -12.75 -25.32 26.51
CA ALA A 63 -12.14 -25.46 25.19
C ALA A 63 -13.13 -25.89 24.10
N GLU A 64 -14.00 -26.85 24.40
CA GLU A 64 -15.03 -27.32 23.45
C GLU A 64 -15.98 -26.21 23.04
N GLN A 65 -16.44 -25.40 24.00
CA GLN A 65 -17.35 -24.29 23.73
C GLN A 65 -16.66 -23.17 22.94
N VAL A 66 -15.40 -22.83 23.29
CA VAL A 66 -14.63 -21.81 22.57
C VAL A 66 -14.45 -22.19 21.10
N VAL A 67 -14.08 -23.45 20.83
CA VAL A 67 -13.93 -23.96 19.46
C VAL A 67 -15.28 -23.99 18.73
N ALA A 68 -16.36 -24.38 19.41
CA ALA A 68 -17.70 -24.42 18.81
C ALA A 68 -18.19 -23.02 18.42
N GLU A 69 -18.03 -22.01 19.28
CA GLU A 69 -18.42 -20.63 18.96
C GLU A 69 -17.54 -20.02 17.87
N PHE A 70 -16.23 -20.32 17.86
CA PHE A 70 -15.33 -19.92 16.76
C PHE A 70 -15.78 -20.50 15.40
N ALA A 71 -16.10 -21.79 15.36
CA ALA A 71 -16.60 -22.43 14.14
C ALA A 71 -17.96 -21.87 13.71
N LYS A 72 -18.87 -21.68 14.68
CA LYS A 72 -20.20 -21.11 14.46
C LYS A 72 -20.12 -19.68 13.92
N HIS A 73 -19.21 -18.84 14.41
CA HIS A 73 -18.97 -17.50 13.90
C HIS A 73 -18.68 -17.52 12.38
N HIS A 74 -17.73 -18.34 11.94
CA HIS A 74 -17.38 -18.45 10.52
C HIS A 74 -18.47 -19.11 9.68
N GLN A 75 -19.27 -20.01 10.25
CA GLN A 75 -20.43 -20.58 9.56
C GLN A 75 -21.55 -19.54 9.39
N SER A 76 -21.83 -18.73 10.42
CA SER A 76 -22.88 -17.72 10.36
C SER A 76 -22.57 -16.63 9.34
N THR A 77 -21.30 -16.23 9.16
CA THR A 77 -20.94 -15.22 8.15
C THR A 77 -21.19 -15.70 6.71
N MET A 78 -21.22 -17.01 6.48
CA MET A 78 -21.52 -17.60 5.17
C MET A 78 -23.03 -17.72 4.88
N SER A 79 -23.88 -17.69 5.90
CA SER A 79 -25.35 -17.69 5.72
C SER A 79 -25.97 -16.31 5.86
N GLU A 80 -25.43 -15.51 6.77
CA GLU A 80 -25.92 -14.19 7.18
C GLU A 80 -24.72 -13.26 7.34
N PRO A 81 -24.18 -12.70 6.25
CA PRO A 81 -23.06 -11.77 6.34
C PRO A 81 -23.45 -10.57 7.22
N HIS A 82 -22.55 -10.16 8.10
CA HIS A 82 -22.74 -8.97 8.93
C HIS A 82 -22.75 -7.71 8.05
N GLY A 83 -23.62 -6.75 8.37
CA GLY A 83 -23.75 -5.49 7.63
C GLY A 83 -24.83 -5.52 6.54
N VAL A 84 -24.89 -4.46 5.73
CA VAL A 84 -25.96 -4.26 4.73
C VAL A 84 -25.52 -4.58 3.30
N TYR A 85 -24.24 -4.87 3.10
CA TYR A 85 -23.64 -5.09 1.79
C TYR A 85 -23.31 -6.58 1.58
N GLY A 86 -23.69 -7.12 0.43
CA GLY A 86 -23.42 -8.50 0.05
C GLY A 86 -22.08 -8.66 -0.68
N ALA A 87 -21.55 -7.59 -1.27
CA ALA A 87 -20.24 -7.57 -1.91
C ALA A 87 -19.70 -6.14 -2.07
N TYR A 88 -18.39 -6.05 -2.27
CA TYR A 88 -17.66 -4.83 -2.58
C TYR A 88 -16.98 -4.98 -3.94
N VAL A 89 -17.15 -3.98 -4.81
CA VAL A 89 -16.70 -4.02 -6.20
C VAL A 89 -15.65 -2.94 -6.42
N ILE A 90 -14.50 -3.33 -6.94
CA ILE A 90 -13.44 -2.42 -7.38
C ILE A 90 -13.40 -2.46 -8.91
N PRO A 91 -13.78 -1.37 -9.59
CA PRO A 91 -13.71 -1.28 -11.04
C PRO A 91 -12.32 -1.59 -11.58
N HIS A 92 -12.28 -2.29 -12.72
CA HIS A 92 -11.05 -2.53 -13.45
C HIS A 92 -10.40 -1.21 -13.95
N GLY A 93 -9.10 -1.27 -14.28
CA GLY A 93 -8.40 -0.13 -14.92
C GLY A 93 -7.88 0.96 -13.97
N GLN A 94 -7.89 0.75 -12.65
CA GLN A 94 -7.48 1.75 -11.65
C GLN A 94 -6.00 1.77 -11.26
N GLY A 95 -5.15 1.14 -12.08
CA GLY A 95 -3.71 0.97 -11.84
C GLY A 95 -3.40 -0.37 -11.16
N GLN A 96 -2.54 -1.16 -11.81
CA GLN A 96 -2.23 -2.53 -11.36
C GLN A 96 -1.55 -2.56 -9.99
N ASP A 97 -0.64 -1.64 -9.69
CA ASP A 97 0.04 -1.61 -8.38
C ASP A 97 -0.91 -1.43 -7.19
N LYS A 98 -1.95 -0.61 -7.37
CA LYS A 98 -2.96 -0.37 -6.31
C LYS A 98 -3.84 -1.60 -6.10
N LEU A 99 -4.24 -2.25 -7.20
CA LEU A 99 -5.00 -3.49 -7.15
C LEU A 99 -4.16 -4.60 -6.49
N HIS A 100 -2.90 -4.74 -6.91
CA HIS A 100 -1.96 -5.69 -6.33
C HIS A 100 -1.73 -5.47 -4.83
N ALA A 101 -1.60 -4.20 -4.39
CA ALA A 101 -1.46 -3.88 -2.96
C ALA A 101 -2.71 -4.27 -2.16
N LEU A 102 -3.91 -4.03 -2.71
CA LEU A 102 -5.15 -4.47 -2.09
C LEU A 102 -5.23 -6.00 -2.03
N THR A 103 -5.02 -6.69 -3.15
CA THR A 103 -5.15 -8.16 -3.22
C THR A 103 -4.10 -8.87 -2.38
N SER A 104 -2.86 -8.37 -2.34
CA SER A 104 -1.81 -8.87 -1.43
C SER A 104 -2.24 -8.78 0.04
N PHE A 105 -2.91 -7.67 0.42
CA PHE A 105 -3.46 -7.54 1.76
C PHE A 105 -4.63 -8.51 2.01
N LEU A 106 -5.53 -8.69 1.03
CA LEU A 106 -6.63 -9.66 1.16
C LEU A 106 -6.11 -11.09 1.31
N ASP A 107 -5.10 -11.46 0.52
CA ASP A 107 -4.41 -12.76 0.61
C ASP A 107 -3.75 -12.96 1.97
N PHE A 108 -3.03 -11.94 2.47
CA PHE A 108 -2.43 -11.98 3.81
C PHE A 108 -3.48 -12.19 4.90
N GLN A 109 -4.69 -11.67 4.72
CA GLN A 109 -5.81 -11.86 5.66
C GLN A 109 -6.63 -13.14 5.42
N GLY A 110 -6.34 -13.89 4.35
CA GLY A 110 -7.13 -15.03 3.92
C GLY A 110 -8.56 -14.65 3.51
N ILE A 111 -8.75 -13.44 2.98
CA ILE A 111 -10.03 -12.95 2.46
C ILE A 111 -10.14 -13.37 0.99
N THR A 112 -11.21 -14.09 0.66
CA THR A 112 -11.52 -14.46 -0.73
C THR A 112 -11.97 -13.24 -1.52
N TYR A 113 -11.47 -13.13 -2.75
CA TYR A 113 -11.92 -12.20 -3.78
C TYR A 113 -11.86 -12.91 -5.15
N GLY A 114 -12.41 -12.27 -6.18
CA GLY A 114 -12.36 -12.78 -7.55
C GLY A 114 -12.89 -11.76 -8.54
N LEU A 115 -13.09 -12.17 -9.79
CA LEU A 115 -13.74 -11.35 -10.80
C LEU A 115 -15.26 -11.53 -10.76
N ALA A 116 -15.99 -10.53 -11.22
CA ALA A 116 -17.42 -10.69 -11.40
C ALA A 116 -17.73 -11.74 -12.48
N ASP A 117 -18.61 -12.68 -12.16
CA ASP A 117 -19.06 -13.76 -13.05
C ASP A 117 -19.79 -13.27 -14.32
N ALA A 118 -20.43 -12.09 -14.26
CA ALA A 118 -21.12 -11.49 -15.38
C ALA A 118 -21.36 -10.00 -15.19
N SER A 119 -21.32 -9.27 -16.30
CA SER A 119 -21.65 -7.84 -16.32
C SER A 119 -23.14 -7.60 -16.03
N ARG A 120 -23.44 -6.77 -15.04
CA ARG A 120 -24.82 -6.48 -14.62
C ARG A 120 -24.97 -5.09 -13.99
N PRO A 121 -26.10 -4.39 -14.21
CA PRO A 121 -26.41 -3.16 -13.50
C PRO A 121 -26.90 -3.49 -12.08
N LEU A 122 -26.38 -2.79 -11.08
CA LEU A 122 -26.78 -2.88 -9.68
C LEU A 122 -26.98 -1.48 -9.09
N GLU A 123 -27.67 -1.40 -7.96
CA GLU A 123 -27.55 -0.23 -7.09
C GLU A 123 -26.46 -0.49 -6.05
N GLY A 124 -25.59 0.49 -5.87
CA GLY A 124 -24.47 0.42 -4.93
C GLY A 124 -24.20 1.78 -4.30
N TYR A 125 -23.55 1.76 -3.14
CA TYR A 125 -22.97 2.96 -2.55
C TYR A 125 -21.63 3.25 -3.23
N ASP A 126 -21.49 4.44 -3.79
CA ASP A 126 -20.25 4.94 -4.37
C ASP A 126 -19.42 5.62 -3.28
N TYR A 127 -18.23 5.09 -3.03
CA TYR A 127 -17.30 5.61 -2.02
C TYR A 127 -16.85 7.04 -2.37
N ALA A 128 -16.58 7.32 -3.65
CA ALA A 128 -16.11 8.64 -4.07
C ALA A 128 -17.21 9.71 -3.97
N GLN A 129 -18.47 9.34 -4.24
CA GLN A 129 -19.60 10.28 -4.17
C GLN A 129 -20.28 10.31 -2.79
N GLY A 130 -19.99 9.35 -1.92
CA GLY A 130 -20.62 9.22 -0.61
C GLY A 130 -22.14 8.96 -0.67
N SER A 131 -22.66 8.44 -1.79
CA SER A 131 -24.10 8.28 -2.02
C SER A 131 -24.44 7.04 -2.85
N LYS A 132 -25.72 6.65 -2.87
CA LYS A 132 -26.19 5.52 -3.68
C LYS A 132 -26.29 5.93 -5.15
N THR A 133 -25.78 5.08 -6.03
CA THR A 133 -25.84 5.26 -7.48
C THR A 133 -26.07 3.94 -8.20
N ARG A 134 -26.40 4.02 -9.48
CA ARG A 134 -26.47 2.85 -10.36
C ARG A 134 -25.07 2.53 -10.86
N VAL A 135 -24.58 1.35 -10.51
CA VAL A 135 -23.26 0.84 -10.87
C VAL A 135 -23.43 -0.20 -11.96
N ARG A 136 -22.56 -0.19 -12.96
CA ARG A 136 -22.48 -1.26 -13.97
C ARG A 136 -21.26 -2.10 -13.67
N VAL A 137 -21.46 -3.23 -13.00
CA VAL A 137 -20.40 -4.22 -12.76
C VAL A 137 -20.03 -4.85 -14.10
N SER A 138 -18.73 -4.92 -14.38
CA SER A 138 -18.11 -5.61 -15.52
C SER A 138 -17.53 -6.94 -15.07
N SER A 139 -17.42 -7.93 -15.96
CA SER A 139 -16.74 -9.20 -15.67
C SER A 139 -15.23 -9.05 -15.39
N GLU A 140 -14.66 -7.88 -15.67
CA GLU A 140 -13.26 -7.56 -15.34
C GLU A 140 -13.10 -6.88 -13.99
N ASP A 141 -14.21 -6.53 -13.31
CA ASP A 141 -14.17 -5.87 -12.01
C ASP A 141 -13.82 -6.87 -10.91
N LEU A 142 -12.97 -6.43 -9.98
CA LEU A 142 -12.62 -7.19 -8.78
C LEU A 142 -13.78 -7.11 -7.79
N VAL A 143 -14.17 -8.27 -7.24
CA VAL A 143 -15.28 -8.44 -6.32
C VAL A 143 -14.80 -9.12 -5.04
N ILE A 144 -15.12 -8.52 -3.90
CA ILE A 144 -14.88 -9.05 -2.57
C ILE A 144 -16.26 -9.38 -1.97
N PRO A 145 -16.68 -10.65 -1.93
CA PRO A 145 -17.99 -11.02 -1.41
C PRO A 145 -18.00 -10.94 0.11
N ALA A 146 -19.09 -10.46 0.71
CA ALA A 146 -19.25 -10.52 2.17
C ALA A 146 -19.58 -11.94 2.66
N VAL A 147 -20.11 -12.79 1.77
CA VAL A 147 -20.51 -14.18 2.05
C VAL A 147 -19.29 -15.10 1.99
N GLN A 148 -18.49 -15.10 3.06
CA GLN A 148 -17.29 -15.93 3.20
C GLN A 148 -16.95 -16.14 4.70
N PRO A 149 -16.04 -17.08 5.06
CA PRO A 149 -15.63 -17.26 6.44
C PRO A 149 -15.11 -15.97 7.11
N LYS A 150 -14.41 -15.11 6.35
CA LYS A 150 -13.92 -13.80 6.83
C LYS A 150 -14.94 -12.66 6.66
N GLY A 151 -16.21 -12.98 6.43
CA GLY A 151 -17.25 -12.01 6.06
C GLY A 151 -17.40 -10.85 7.03
N GLN A 152 -17.34 -11.11 8.35
CA GLN A 152 -17.40 -10.04 9.34
C GLN A 152 -16.22 -9.06 9.23
N LEU A 153 -15.00 -9.58 9.06
CA LEU A 153 -13.82 -8.75 8.84
C LEU A 153 -13.95 -7.94 7.54
N VAL A 154 -14.38 -8.56 6.45
CA VAL A 154 -14.63 -7.88 5.17
C VAL A 154 -15.61 -6.73 5.34
N SER A 155 -16.75 -6.98 5.99
CA SER A 155 -17.75 -5.95 6.22
C SER A 155 -17.20 -4.78 7.01
N VAL A 156 -16.37 -5.01 8.02
CA VAL A 156 -15.73 -3.94 8.81
C VAL A 156 -14.65 -3.20 8.00
N LEU A 157 -13.85 -3.90 7.21
CA LEU A 157 -12.76 -3.29 6.43
C LEU A 157 -13.27 -2.44 5.26
N PHE A 158 -14.47 -2.76 4.76
CA PHE A 158 -15.07 -2.09 3.63
C PHE A 158 -16.37 -1.35 3.99
N ASP A 159 -16.81 -1.23 5.24
CA ASP A 159 -18.04 -0.49 5.56
C ASP A 159 -17.92 1.00 5.17
N PRO A 160 -18.71 1.51 4.20
CA PRO A 160 -18.65 2.91 3.82
C PRO A 160 -19.25 3.86 4.86
N ARG A 161 -20.04 3.35 5.82
CA ARG A 161 -20.70 4.17 6.85
C ARG A 161 -20.76 3.42 8.17
N PRO A 162 -19.62 3.27 8.86
CA PRO A 162 -19.60 2.66 10.19
C PRO A 162 -20.43 3.53 11.15
N GLU A 163 -21.49 2.96 11.73
CA GLU A 163 -22.29 3.63 12.75
C GLU A 163 -21.57 3.57 14.11
N LEU A 164 -21.40 4.72 14.76
CA LEU A 164 -20.91 4.81 16.13
C LEU A 164 -22.08 5.04 17.08
N SER A 165 -22.19 4.21 18.11
CA SER A 165 -23.23 4.34 19.13
C SER A 165 -23.03 5.55 20.06
N ASP A 166 -21.81 6.10 20.16
CA ASP A 166 -21.49 7.26 20.97
C ASP A 166 -20.31 8.07 20.38
N SER A 167 -20.44 9.39 20.40
CA SER A 167 -19.43 10.39 20.03
C SER A 167 -18.14 10.35 20.86
N MET A 168 -18.13 9.72 22.04
CA MET A 168 -16.92 9.55 22.86
C MET A 168 -16.00 8.40 22.39
N THR A 169 -16.41 7.66 21.37
CA THR A 169 -15.71 6.46 20.89
C THR A 169 -14.79 6.83 19.72
N TYR A 170 -13.48 6.89 19.96
CA TYR A 170 -12.50 7.31 18.94
C TYR A 170 -11.69 6.15 18.33
N ASP A 171 -11.87 4.91 18.81
CA ASP A 171 -10.97 3.78 18.52
C ASP A 171 -11.65 2.53 17.89
N ILE A 172 -12.89 2.64 17.39
CA ILE A 172 -13.62 1.49 16.81
C ILE A 172 -13.80 1.60 15.29
N THR A 173 -13.47 2.75 14.68
CA THR A 173 -13.70 2.96 13.25
C THR A 173 -12.62 2.33 12.38
N SER A 174 -13.06 1.54 11.41
CA SER A 174 -12.16 1.10 10.36
C SER A 174 -11.92 2.23 9.33
N TRP A 175 -10.82 2.10 8.59
CA TRP A 175 -10.48 2.93 7.44
C TRP A 175 -10.90 2.06 6.27
N GLU A 176 -11.77 2.61 5.44
CA GLU A 176 -12.26 1.94 4.25
C GLU A 176 -11.08 1.60 3.34
N MET A 177 -10.88 0.31 3.09
CA MET A 177 -9.78 -0.18 2.26
C MET A 177 -9.69 0.50 0.89
N PRO A 178 -10.80 0.84 0.20
CA PRO A 178 -10.75 1.62 -1.03
C PRO A 178 -9.99 2.94 -0.89
N TYR A 179 -10.24 3.73 0.17
CA TYR A 179 -9.51 4.99 0.37
C TYR A 179 -8.04 4.76 0.70
N ARG A 180 -7.74 3.76 1.53
CA ARG A 180 -6.36 3.43 1.90
C ARG A 180 -5.48 3.19 0.66
N TYR A 181 -6.01 2.50 -0.34
CA TYR A 181 -5.28 2.20 -1.58
C TYR A 181 -5.56 3.20 -2.72
N GLY A 182 -6.36 4.24 -2.47
CA GLY A 182 -6.72 5.25 -3.48
C GLY A 182 -7.44 4.64 -4.69
N LEU A 183 -8.39 3.74 -4.42
CA LEU A 183 -9.23 3.03 -5.39
C LEU A 183 -10.67 3.56 -5.30
N GLN A 184 -11.30 3.78 -6.45
CA GLN A 184 -12.76 3.85 -6.57
C GLN A 184 -13.34 2.47 -6.27
N ALA A 185 -14.48 2.46 -5.61
CA ALA A 185 -15.14 1.24 -5.20
C ALA A 185 -16.65 1.46 -5.12
N TYR A 186 -17.38 0.36 -5.04
CA TYR A 186 -18.81 0.34 -4.81
C TYR A 186 -19.20 -0.74 -3.80
N ALA A 187 -20.06 -0.43 -2.86
CA ALA A 187 -20.63 -1.41 -1.93
C ALA A 187 -22.05 -1.76 -2.39
N VAL A 188 -22.31 -3.03 -2.73
CA VAL A 188 -23.61 -3.48 -3.26
C VAL A 188 -24.31 -4.38 -2.26
N SER A 189 -25.62 -4.22 -2.07
CA SER A 189 -26.42 -5.06 -1.16
C SER A 189 -26.67 -6.47 -1.71
N THR A 190 -26.54 -6.63 -3.03
CA THR A 190 -26.68 -7.92 -3.70
C THR A 190 -25.42 -8.73 -3.50
N ALA A 191 -25.52 -9.95 -2.95
CA ALA A 191 -24.42 -10.89 -2.94
C ALA A 191 -24.04 -11.28 -4.37
N LEU A 192 -22.74 -11.34 -4.66
CA LEU A 192 -22.22 -11.66 -5.98
C LEU A 192 -21.45 -12.97 -5.95
N SER A 193 -21.63 -13.76 -7.01
CA SER A 193 -20.81 -14.93 -7.28
C SER A 193 -19.49 -14.49 -7.91
N LEU A 194 -18.45 -15.28 -7.69
CA LEU A 194 -17.11 -15.01 -8.21
C LEU A 194 -16.76 -15.97 -9.34
N GLU A 195 -16.08 -15.45 -10.35
CA GLU A 195 -15.11 -16.22 -11.10
C GLU A 195 -13.79 -16.19 -10.32
N GLN A 196 -13.29 -17.37 -9.93
CA GLN A 196 -12.11 -17.46 -9.07
C GLN A 196 -10.88 -16.96 -9.83
N VAL A 197 -10.22 -15.95 -9.26
CA VAL A 197 -8.87 -15.54 -9.63
C VAL A 197 -7.93 -16.27 -8.71
N GLN A 198 -6.87 -16.88 -9.25
CA GLN A 198 -6.19 -17.93 -8.51
C GLN A 198 -5.31 -17.39 -7.38
N GLN A 199 -4.65 -16.23 -7.51
CA GLN A 199 -3.84 -15.58 -6.44
C GLN A 199 -3.60 -14.07 -6.73
N ALA A 200 -3.00 -13.31 -5.80
CA ALA A 200 -2.56 -11.92 -6.05
C ALA A 200 -1.66 -11.76 -7.29
N ASP A 201 -0.94 -12.81 -7.69
CA ASP A 201 -0.08 -12.83 -8.88
C ASP A 201 -0.83 -12.47 -10.17
N ASP A 202 -2.13 -12.78 -10.27
CA ASP A 202 -2.95 -12.41 -11.44
C ASP A 202 -3.16 -10.89 -11.57
N TYR A 203 -2.97 -10.15 -10.47
CA TYR A 203 -3.02 -8.69 -10.42
C TYR A 203 -1.64 -8.05 -10.28
N ALA A 204 -0.58 -8.85 -10.15
CA ALA A 204 0.77 -8.34 -10.15
C ALA A 204 1.07 -7.70 -11.51
N PRO A 205 1.68 -6.51 -11.54
CA PRO A 205 2.15 -5.96 -12.80
C PRO A 205 3.20 -6.89 -13.39
N GLU A 206 3.14 -7.11 -14.71
CA GLU A 206 4.13 -7.92 -15.41
C GLU A 206 5.18 -7.00 -16.04
N TYR A 207 6.47 -7.31 -15.86
CA TYR A 207 7.54 -6.59 -16.54
C TYR A 207 7.39 -6.71 -18.06
N GLN A 208 7.43 -5.57 -18.76
CA GLN A 208 7.42 -5.53 -20.23
C GLN A 208 8.47 -4.55 -20.76
N LEU A 209 9.21 -4.99 -21.79
CA LEU A 209 10.06 -4.12 -22.59
C LEU A 209 9.33 -3.76 -23.88
N ASN A 210 9.02 -2.48 -24.05
CA ASN A 210 8.35 -1.96 -25.24
C ASN A 210 9.33 -1.10 -26.06
N VAL A 211 9.22 -1.15 -27.39
CA VAL A 211 10.02 -0.30 -28.30
C VAL A 211 9.10 0.73 -28.94
N VAL A 212 9.40 2.02 -28.72
CA VAL A 212 8.64 3.11 -29.31
C VAL A 212 9.27 3.50 -30.65
N GLN A 213 8.48 3.49 -31.72
CA GLN A 213 8.93 3.82 -33.07
C GLN A 213 8.56 5.27 -33.43
N GLU A 214 9.50 6.01 -34.01
CA GLU A 214 9.19 7.29 -34.65
C GLU A 214 8.52 7.03 -36.01
N GLY A 215 7.25 7.38 -36.16
CA GLY A 215 6.55 7.21 -37.43
C GLY A 215 5.30 8.09 -37.56
N PRO A 216 4.86 8.40 -38.80
CA PRO A 216 3.61 9.11 -39.02
C PRO A 216 2.43 8.22 -38.57
N ALA A 217 1.58 8.77 -37.71
CA ALA A 217 0.41 8.10 -37.14
C ALA A 217 -0.39 7.35 -38.22
N THR A 218 -0.33 6.03 -38.20
CA THR A 218 -1.25 5.17 -38.94
C THR A 218 -1.72 4.03 -38.05
N ARG A 219 -2.88 4.29 -37.45
CA ARG A 219 -3.90 3.39 -36.90
C ARG A 219 -3.52 1.89 -36.80
N SER A 220 -3.40 1.46 -35.55
CA SER A 220 -3.60 0.09 -35.06
C SER A 220 -2.49 -0.92 -35.32
N GLN A 221 -1.51 -0.98 -34.40
CA GLN A 221 -0.95 -2.27 -33.99
C GLN A 221 -0.86 -2.34 -32.46
N LYS A 222 -1.75 -3.16 -31.88
CA LYS A 222 -1.69 -3.67 -30.51
C LYS A 222 -0.57 -4.71 -30.45
N LEU A 223 0.28 -4.58 -29.42
CA LEU A 223 1.24 -5.54 -28.87
C LEU A 223 2.13 -6.33 -29.86
N GLN A 224 3.41 -5.97 -29.90
CA GLN A 224 4.49 -6.95 -30.07
C GLN A 224 5.37 -6.94 -28.83
N SER A 225 5.27 -8.00 -28.02
CA SER A 225 6.27 -8.37 -27.01
C SER A 225 7.57 -8.84 -27.67
N PRO A 226 8.64 -8.89 -26.88
CA PRO A 226 9.79 -8.03 -27.09
C PRO A 226 10.53 -8.40 -28.38
N LEU A 227 10.65 -7.42 -29.27
CA LEU A 227 11.90 -7.32 -30.01
C LEU A 227 12.97 -7.13 -28.94
N GLU A 228 13.77 -8.18 -28.68
CA GLU A 228 15.20 -7.99 -28.35
C GLU A 228 15.63 -6.72 -29.09
N PRO A 229 16.02 -5.63 -28.40
CA PRO A 229 16.20 -4.36 -29.08
C PRO A 229 17.23 -4.62 -30.17
N THR A 230 16.77 -4.61 -31.42
CA THR A 230 17.62 -4.74 -32.60
C THR A 230 18.34 -3.41 -32.75
N GLY A 231 19.23 -3.10 -31.82
CA GLY A 231 19.88 -1.82 -31.68
C GLY A 231 20.30 -1.51 -30.25
N ARG A 232 21.00 -0.39 -30.12
CA ARG A 232 21.45 0.20 -28.85
C ARG A 232 20.54 1.39 -28.57
N PRO A 233 19.50 1.26 -27.71
CA PRO A 233 18.55 2.35 -27.46
C PRO A 233 19.26 3.62 -26.98
N TYR A 234 18.72 4.77 -27.38
CA TYR A 234 19.20 6.07 -26.92
C TYR A 234 18.85 6.28 -25.44
N ALA A 235 17.61 5.98 -25.08
CA ALA A 235 17.08 6.11 -23.74
C ALA A 235 16.00 5.07 -23.44
N TYR A 236 15.72 4.90 -22.15
CA TYR A 236 14.56 4.19 -21.64
C TYR A 236 13.66 5.15 -20.87
N LEU A 237 12.35 4.99 -21.04
CA LEU A 237 11.32 5.78 -20.38
C LEU A 237 10.55 4.88 -19.41
N LEU A 238 10.35 5.37 -18.20
CA LEU A 238 9.54 4.70 -17.17
C LEU A 238 8.48 5.70 -16.68
N PRO A 239 7.21 5.52 -17.06
CA PRO A 239 6.11 6.37 -16.60
C PRO A 239 5.96 6.30 -15.07
N TRP A 240 5.83 7.45 -14.41
CA TRP A 240 5.68 7.51 -12.95
C TRP A 240 4.21 7.43 -12.55
N THR A 241 3.81 6.28 -12.00
CA THR A 241 2.42 5.90 -11.73
C THR A 241 2.19 5.41 -10.30
N SER A 242 3.22 4.92 -9.59
CA SER A 242 3.08 4.39 -8.24
C SER A 242 4.38 4.48 -7.41
N LEU A 243 4.28 4.07 -6.14
CA LEU A 243 5.45 3.95 -5.25
C LEU A 243 6.47 2.91 -5.74
N GLN A 244 6.07 1.92 -6.53
CA GLN A 244 6.99 0.92 -7.08
C GLN A 244 8.00 1.54 -8.04
N ASP A 245 7.61 2.62 -8.74
CA ASP A 245 8.52 3.37 -9.61
C ASP A 245 9.60 4.10 -8.81
N ALA A 246 9.27 4.50 -7.58
CA ALA A 246 10.22 5.09 -6.64
C ALA A 246 11.24 4.07 -6.10
N ARG A 247 10.80 2.82 -5.87
CA ARG A 247 11.71 1.71 -5.52
C ARG A 247 12.70 1.42 -6.63
N PHE A 248 12.19 1.31 -7.87
CA PHE A 248 13.05 1.17 -9.05
C PHE A 248 14.08 2.29 -9.12
N LEU A 249 13.65 3.54 -8.89
CA LEU A 249 14.54 4.69 -8.93
C LEU A 249 15.59 4.66 -7.81
N GLY A 250 15.21 4.22 -6.61
CA GLY A 250 16.13 3.98 -5.49
C GLY A 250 17.25 3.03 -5.88
N ASP A 251 16.91 1.84 -6.38
CA ASP A 251 17.89 0.85 -6.81
C ASP A 251 18.74 1.33 -8.00
N TRP A 252 18.16 2.12 -8.92
CA TRP A 252 18.91 2.75 -10.01
C TRP A 252 19.98 3.70 -9.48
N PHE A 253 19.65 4.47 -8.43
CA PHE A 253 20.60 5.34 -7.76
C PHE A 253 21.69 4.57 -7.01
N GLU A 254 21.39 3.40 -6.42
CA GLU A 254 22.43 2.54 -5.83
C GLU A 254 23.45 2.07 -6.87
N GLN A 255 23.02 1.88 -8.12
CA GLN A 255 23.92 1.61 -9.25
C GLN A 255 24.70 2.84 -9.73
N LYS A 256 24.56 3.99 -9.05
CA LYS A 256 25.12 5.30 -9.42
C LYS A 256 24.59 5.79 -10.77
N GLY A 257 23.36 5.41 -11.09
CA GLY A 257 22.67 5.85 -12.29
C GLY A 257 22.18 7.29 -12.16
N HIS A 258 22.16 7.99 -13.28
CA HIS A 258 21.54 9.30 -13.44
C HIS A 258 20.23 9.16 -14.19
N VAL A 259 19.26 10.00 -13.83
CA VAL A 259 17.95 10.02 -14.47
C VAL A 259 17.48 11.47 -14.66
N GLN A 260 16.79 11.74 -15.75
CA GLN A 260 16.05 12.98 -15.92
C GLN A 260 14.57 12.74 -15.66
N VAL A 261 13.86 13.74 -15.14
CA VAL A 261 12.43 13.71 -14.93
C VAL A 261 11.75 14.69 -15.87
N ALA A 262 10.73 14.22 -16.57
CA ALA A 262 9.93 15.06 -17.45
C ALA A 262 9.00 15.97 -16.64
N MET A 263 9.23 17.27 -16.66
CA MET A 263 8.40 18.26 -15.94
C MET A 263 7.12 18.63 -16.70
N LYS A 264 7.03 18.25 -17.98
CA LYS A 264 5.87 18.45 -18.86
C LYS A 264 5.54 17.13 -19.57
N PRO A 265 4.26 16.87 -19.88
CA PRO A 265 3.89 15.72 -20.70
C PRO A 265 4.47 15.85 -22.11
N PHE A 266 4.76 14.71 -22.73
CA PHE A 266 5.27 14.61 -24.10
C PHE A 266 4.74 13.35 -24.78
N THR A 267 4.85 13.28 -26.11
CA THR A 267 4.48 12.09 -26.88
C THR A 267 5.61 11.66 -27.79
N ILE A 268 5.72 10.35 -28.03
CA ILE A 268 6.61 9.77 -29.04
C ILE A 268 5.77 8.79 -29.85
N GLY A 269 5.56 9.07 -31.13
CA GLY A 269 4.60 8.33 -31.95
C GLY A 269 3.18 8.50 -31.40
N GLU A 270 2.51 7.38 -31.11
CA GLU A 270 1.16 7.35 -30.52
C GLU A 270 1.19 7.25 -28.98
N ASP A 271 2.35 7.01 -28.38
CA ASP A 271 2.49 6.86 -26.94
C ASP A 271 2.61 8.21 -26.24
N SER A 272 1.89 8.36 -25.13
CA SER A 272 1.86 9.57 -24.31
C SER A 272 2.52 9.30 -22.96
N PHE A 273 3.36 10.23 -22.53
CA PHE A 273 4.10 10.18 -21.29
C PHE A 273 3.76 11.41 -20.45
N ASP A 274 3.31 11.18 -19.22
CA ASP A 274 2.92 12.24 -18.30
C ASP A 274 4.12 12.86 -17.58
N ARG A 275 3.85 13.98 -16.90
CA ARG A 275 4.82 14.60 -15.97
C ARG A 275 5.28 13.58 -14.94
N GLY A 276 6.56 13.64 -14.56
CA GLY A 276 7.18 12.68 -13.65
C GLY A 276 7.81 11.47 -14.35
N THR A 277 7.53 11.25 -15.64
CA THR A 277 8.17 10.15 -16.40
C THR A 277 9.69 10.24 -16.27
N LEU A 278 10.30 9.13 -15.87
CA LEU A 278 11.73 8.97 -15.76
C LEU A 278 12.31 8.76 -17.16
N VAL A 279 13.27 9.58 -17.54
CA VAL A 279 13.99 9.54 -18.81
C VAL A 279 15.45 9.16 -18.51
N ILE A 280 15.79 7.92 -18.78
CA ILE A 280 17.10 7.35 -18.47
C ILE A 280 17.89 7.28 -19.77
N THR A 281 18.70 8.31 -20.03
CA THR A 281 19.50 8.39 -21.26
C THR A 281 20.84 7.69 -21.06
N ARG A 282 21.34 7.08 -22.14
CA ARG A 282 22.68 6.48 -22.13
C ARG A 282 23.78 7.54 -21.98
N GLU A 283 23.54 8.73 -22.54
CA GLU A 283 24.46 9.87 -22.47
C GLU A 283 24.68 10.34 -21.02
N ALA A 284 23.62 10.39 -20.21
CA ALA A 284 23.72 10.74 -18.79
C ALA A 284 24.41 9.65 -17.95
N ASN A 285 24.57 8.44 -18.48
CA ASN A 285 25.10 7.26 -17.78
C ASN A 285 26.38 6.69 -18.43
N PRO A 286 27.43 7.52 -18.68
CA PRO A 286 28.60 7.10 -19.44
C PRO A 286 29.47 6.06 -18.69
N ALA A 287 29.34 5.96 -17.36
CA ALA A 287 30.07 4.99 -16.56
C ALA A 287 29.55 3.55 -16.69
N MET A 288 28.33 3.36 -17.21
CA MET A 288 27.67 2.04 -17.33
C MET A 288 27.89 1.39 -18.71
N VAL A 289 29.05 1.61 -19.34
CA VAL A 289 29.33 1.08 -20.68
C VAL A 289 29.18 -0.44 -20.71
N GLY A 290 28.32 -0.94 -21.60
CA GLY A 290 28.06 -2.38 -21.77
C GLY A 290 27.09 -2.99 -20.73
N ALA A 291 26.91 -2.36 -19.58
CA ALA A 291 26.00 -2.82 -18.53
C ALA A 291 24.66 -2.08 -18.50
N PHE A 292 24.57 -0.88 -19.09
CA PHE A 292 23.40 0.00 -19.03
C PHE A 292 22.06 -0.72 -19.32
N ASP A 293 21.99 -1.42 -20.46
CA ASP A 293 20.76 -2.10 -20.89
C ASP A 293 20.42 -3.27 -19.95
N SER A 294 21.42 -4.10 -19.61
CA SER A 294 21.22 -5.24 -18.72
C SER A 294 20.83 -4.84 -17.30
N THR A 295 21.42 -3.78 -16.76
CA THR A 295 21.10 -3.27 -15.41
C THR A 295 19.68 -2.73 -15.38
N LEU A 296 19.30 -1.91 -16.36
CA LEU A 296 17.96 -1.34 -16.43
C LEU A 296 16.89 -2.42 -16.61
N GLN A 297 17.11 -3.39 -17.50
CA GLN A 297 16.20 -4.52 -17.69
C GLN A 297 16.10 -5.40 -16.44
N ALA A 298 17.22 -5.65 -15.76
CA ALA A 298 17.22 -6.43 -14.52
C ALA A 298 16.42 -5.72 -13.41
N LEU A 299 16.66 -4.43 -13.20
CA LEU A 299 15.91 -3.65 -12.20
C LEU A 299 14.43 -3.53 -12.55
N ALA A 300 14.12 -3.26 -13.82
CA ALA A 300 12.73 -3.17 -14.25
C ALA A 300 12.02 -4.52 -14.08
N LYS A 301 12.71 -5.65 -14.27
CA LYS A 301 12.17 -6.97 -13.95
C LYS A 301 11.98 -7.19 -12.45
N ILE A 302 12.95 -6.82 -11.61
CA ILE A 302 12.85 -6.93 -10.15
C ILE A 302 11.65 -6.15 -9.61
N HIS A 303 11.42 -4.95 -10.14
CA HIS A 303 10.34 -4.05 -9.73
C HIS A 303 9.07 -4.20 -10.56
N ASN A 304 9.00 -5.19 -11.46
CA ASN A 304 7.85 -5.42 -12.33
C ASN A 304 7.38 -4.15 -13.07
N ARG A 305 8.31 -3.43 -13.71
CA ARG A 305 8.08 -2.13 -14.37
C ARG A 305 8.12 -2.24 -15.88
N THR A 306 7.10 -1.73 -16.55
CA THR A 306 7.15 -1.57 -18.00
C THR A 306 8.06 -0.41 -18.37
N VAL A 307 9.06 -0.68 -19.22
CA VAL A 307 10.00 0.33 -19.72
C VAL A 307 9.92 0.45 -21.23
N TYR A 308 10.02 1.67 -21.73
CA TYR A 308 9.86 2.02 -23.13
C TYR A 308 11.20 2.47 -23.70
N ALA A 309 11.75 1.71 -24.63
CA ALA A 309 12.99 2.05 -25.31
C ALA A 309 12.70 3.01 -26.47
N THR A 310 13.51 4.07 -26.59
CA THR A 310 13.51 4.97 -27.75
C THR A 310 14.86 4.96 -28.46
N SER A 311 14.84 5.17 -29.76
CA SER A 311 16.02 5.23 -30.62
C SER A 311 16.65 6.62 -30.70
N SER A 312 15.94 7.66 -30.27
CA SER A 312 16.39 9.06 -30.31
C SER A 312 15.87 9.88 -29.13
N GLY A 313 16.40 11.09 -28.96
CA GLY A 313 15.94 12.07 -27.96
C GLY A 313 14.88 13.05 -28.48
N ALA A 314 14.44 12.90 -29.74
CA ALA A 314 13.40 13.71 -30.34
C ALA A 314 12.02 13.22 -29.90
N VAL A 315 11.12 14.14 -29.56
CA VAL A 315 9.72 13.83 -29.25
C VAL A 315 8.79 14.30 -30.36
N THR A 316 7.64 13.65 -30.51
CA THR A 316 6.63 14.03 -31.50
C THR A 316 5.90 15.31 -31.10
N THR A 317 5.51 15.41 -29.83
CA THR A 317 4.94 16.63 -29.25
C THR A 317 5.46 16.81 -27.82
N GLY A 318 5.56 18.06 -27.35
CA GLY A 318 6.11 18.37 -26.04
C GLY A 318 7.54 18.89 -26.13
N SER A 319 8.41 18.48 -25.19
CA SER A 319 9.81 18.92 -25.12
C SER A 319 10.76 17.75 -25.35
N ASP A 320 11.76 17.95 -26.21
CA ASP A 320 12.82 16.97 -26.44
C ASP A 320 13.64 16.70 -25.17
N PHE A 321 14.38 15.59 -25.16
CA PHE A 321 15.10 15.15 -23.95
C PHE A 321 16.26 16.08 -23.54
N GLY A 322 16.72 16.95 -24.45
CA GLY A 322 17.71 18.00 -24.18
C GLY A 322 17.12 19.32 -23.68
N ALA A 323 15.79 19.44 -23.53
CA ALA A 323 15.15 20.67 -23.11
C ALA A 323 15.30 20.92 -21.59
N SER A 324 15.18 22.18 -21.17
CA SER A 324 15.22 22.55 -19.75
C SER A 324 14.07 22.00 -18.90
N SER A 325 13.02 21.48 -19.54
CA SER A 325 11.91 20.75 -18.89
C SER A 325 12.27 19.31 -18.53
N MET A 326 13.49 18.86 -18.81
CA MET A 326 14.03 17.57 -18.41
C MET A 326 15.04 17.79 -17.29
N GLU A 327 14.61 17.61 -16.05
CA GLU A 327 15.42 17.94 -14.89
C GLU A 327 16.21 16.72 -14.41
N LEU A 328 17.53 16.85 -14.29
CA LEU A 328 18.37 15.80 -13.72
C LEU A 328 18.03 15.64 -12.23
N VAL A 329 17.70 14.42 -11.82
CA VAL A 329 17.48 14.08 -10.41
C VAL A 329 18.66 13.25 -9.93
N MET A 330 19.24 13.68 -8.81
CA MET A 330 20.29 12.98 -8.10
C MET A 330 19.70 12.19 -6.94
N ALA A 331 20.38 11.12 -6.53
CA ALA A 331 20.03 10.36 -5.34
C ALA A 331 20.02 11.29 -4.11
N PRO A 332 18.87 11.56 -3.48
CA PRO A 332 18.83 12.44 -2.33
C PRO A 332 19.47 11.80 -1.10
N ASN A 333 20.33 12.52 -0.40
CA ASN A 333 20.76 12.17 0.95
C ASN A 333 19.64 12.56 1.93
N VAL A 334 18.92 11.56 2.44
CA VAL A 334 17.79 11.77 3.35
C VAL A 334 18.22 11.57 4.80
N GLY A 335 17.96 12.58 5.64
CA GLY A 335 18.10 12.50 7.09
C GLY A 335 16.74 12.53 7.77
N VAL A 336 16.56 11.72 8.82
CA VAL A 336 15.34 11.68 9.63
C VAL A 336 15.72 12.04 11.06
N VAL A 337 15.10 13.10 11.61
CA VAL A 337 15.32 13.48 13.01
C VAL A 337 14.76 12.40 13.92
N SER A 338 15.50 12.04 14.97
CA SER A 338 15.17 10.97 15.91
C SER A 338 15.46 11.38 17.35
N LYS A 339 14.94 10.58 18.30
CA LYS A 339 15.04 10.81 19.76
C LYS A 339 14.42 12.14 20.19
N GLU A 340 14.54 12.44 21.49
CA GLU A 340 14.26 13.66 22.30
C GLU A 340 13.39 14.79 21.73
N ALA A 341 13.50 15.11 20.44
CA ALA A 341 12.64 16.03 19.67
C ALA A 341 11.50 15.34 18.88
N THR A 342 11.30 14.01 19.00
CA THR A 342 10.35 13.24 18.18
C THR A 342 9.58 12.19 18.99
N SER A 343 8.32 11.95 18.61
CA SER A 343 7.54 10.82 19.13
C SER A 343 8.06 9.52 18.53
N SER A 344 8.18 8.48 19.35
CA SER A 344 8.57 7.14 18.87
C SER A 344 7.61 6.56 17.83
N LEU A 345 6.30 6.90 17.92
CA LEU A 345 5.30 6.46 16.95
C LEU A 345 5.52 7.12 15.59
N SER A 346 5.69 8.45 15.56
CA SER A 346 5.92 9.20 14.33
C SER A 346 7.25 8.84 13.67
N LEU A 347 8.31 8.66 14.48
CA LEU A 347 9.60 8.19 13.98
C LEU A 347 9.48 6.77 13.40
N GLY A 348 8.77 5.88 14.08
CA GLY A 348 8.56 4.50 13.63
C GLY A 348 7.82 4.43 12.30
N GLU A 349 6.81 5.28 12.09
CA GLU A 349 6.08 5.39 10.82
C GLU A 349 7.01 5.81 9.67
N VAL A 350 7.77 6.90 9.85
CA VAL A 350 8.70 7.40 8.81
C VAL A 350 9.80 6.39 8.52
N TRP A 351 10.38 5.80 9.56
CA TRP A 351 11.45 4.82 9.39
C TRP A 351 10.94 3.57 8.66
N HIS A 352 9.79 3.02 9.05
CA HIS A 352 9.15 1.92 8.34
C HIS A 352 8.83 2.30 6.88
N PHE A 353 8.35 3.50 6.61
CA PHE A 353 8.11 3.94 5.24
C PHE A 353 9.39 3.93 4.41
N MET A 354 10.49 4.50 4.91
CA MET A 354 11.75 4.55 4.19
C MET A 354 12.34 3.16 3.95
N ASP A 355 12.36 2.31 4.98
CA ASP A 355 13.04 1.00 4.96
C ASP A 355 12.19 -0.08 4.27
N GLU A 356 10.94 -0.27 4.71
CA GLU A 356 10.09 -1.38 4.26
C GLU A 356 9.22 -1.02 3.06
N GLN A 357 8.72 0.22 2.99
CA GLN A 357 7.80 0.62 1.91
C GLN A 357 8.52 1.22 0.71
N LEU A 358 9.53 2.05 0.91
CA LEU A 358 10.27 2.69 -0.17
C LEU A 358 11.59 1.98 -0.49
N GLY A 359 12.18 1.27 0.48
CA GLY A 359 13.49 0.61 0.30
C GLY A 359 14.60 1.61 0.01
N TYR A 360 14.53 2.83 0.56
CA TYR A 360 15.51 3.88 0.30
C TYR A 360 16.23 4.30 1.58
N PRO A 361 17.57 4.41 1.57
CA PRO A 361 18.33 4.68 2.77
C PRO A 361 18.01 6.05 3.37
N ALA A 362 17.80 6.06 4.69
CA ALA A 362 17.60 7.27 5.47
C ALA A 362 18.50 7.25 6.72
N THR A 363 19.23 8.33 6.96
CA THR A 363 20.10 8.45 8.13
C THR A 363 19.30 8.96 9.33
N LEU A 364 19.18 8.15 10.38
CA LEU A 364 18.57 8.61 11.64
C LEU A 364 19.55 9.52 12.39
N ILE A 365 19.16 10.77 12.60
CA ILE A 365 19.99 11.80 13.25
C ILE A 365 19.33 12.15 14.59
N PRO A 366 19.98 11.89 15.74
CA PRO A 366 19.49 12.37 17.03
C PRO A 366 19.31 13.89 17.03
N GLY A 367 18.20 14.39 17.57
CA GLY A 367 17.89 15.83 17.56
C GLY A 367 18.96 16.70 18.24
N ASP A 368 19.63 16.17 19.27
CA ASP A 368 20.78 16.79 19.96
C ASP A 368 22.06 16.82 19.12
N ASN A 369 22.13 16.03 18.04
CA ASN A 369 23.25 15.95 17.10
C ASN A 369 22.97 16.65 15.76
N LEU A 370 21.93 17.48 15.68
CA LEU A 370 21.57 18.23 14.47
C LEU A 370 22.53 19.42 14.23
N SER A 371 23.80 19.12 13.96
CA SER A 371 24.84 20.13 13.71
C SER A 371 24.74 20.73 12.30
N THR A 372 25.29 21.93 12.10
CA THR A 372 25.39 22.54 10.77
C THR A 372 26.13 21.65 9.76
N GLN A 373 27.14 20.90 10.22
CA GLN A 373 27.87 19.96 9.37
C GLN A 373 26.97 18.81 8.90
N ALA A 374 26.19 18.21 9.80
CA ALA A 374 25.25 17.16 9.45
C ALA A 374 24.21 17.67 8.44
N LEU A 375 23.69 18.89 8.62
CA LEU A 375 22.72 19.49 7.70
C LEU A 375 23.28 19.82 6.31
N GLN A 376 24.58 20.09 6.20
CA GLN A 376 25.23 20.37 4.91
C GLN A 376 25.38 19.12 4.02
N GLU A 377 25.29 17.92 4.60
CA GLU A 377 25.41 16.65 3.88
C GLU A 377 24.05 16.12 3.37
N LEU A 378 22.94 16.75 3.79
CA LEU A 378 21.58 16.31 3.47
C LEU A 378 20.94 17.14 2.36
N ASP A 379 20.21 16.47 1.48
CA ASP A 379 19.31 17.12 0.50
C ASP A 379 17.90 17.27 1.07
N VAL A 380 17.49 16.31 1.91
CA VAL A 380 16.16 16.27 2.52
C VAL A 380 16.29 15.96 4.01
N LEU A 381 15.67 16.81 4.84
CA LEU A 381 15.50 16.55 6.26
C LEU A 381 14.02 16.28 6.55
N VAL A 382 13.71 15.08 7.03
CA VAL A 382 12.39 14.72 7.53
C VAL A 382 12.37 14.93 9.04
N MET A 383 11.40 15.71 9.51
CA MET A 383 11.17 15.95 10.94
C MET A 383 9.85 15.29 11.34
N PRO A 384 9.88 14.05 11.87
CA PRO A 384 8.71 13.43 12.45
C PRO A 384 8.11 14.33 13.53
N SER A 385 6.79 14.27 13.73
CA SER A 385 6.16 15.04 14.80
C SER A 385 6.73 14.64 16.17
N GLY A 386 7.03 15.66 16.97
CA GLY A 386 7.45 15.56 18.36
C GLY A 386 6.55 16.42 19.24
N GLY A 387 6.55 16.11 20.54
CA GLY A 387 5.89 16.91 21.57
C GLY A 387 6.78 18.01 22.12
#